data_AF-A0A2T5JVM8-F1
#
_entry.id   AF-A0A2T5JVM8-F1
#
_cell.length_a   1.000
_cell.length_b   1.000
_cell.length_c   1.000
_cell.angle_alpha   90.00
_cell.angle_beta   90.00
_cell.angle_gamma   90.00
#
_symmetry.space_group_name_H-M   'P 1'
#
loop_
_entity.id
_entity.type
_entity.pdbx_description
1 polymer ?
#
loop_
_entity_poly.entity_id
_entity_poly.type
_entity_poly.pdbx_seq_one_letter_code
_entity_poly.pdbx_strand_id
1 'polypeptide(L)'
;MSKSLAIVFITATLAVSLPAAAHTEEYFDSIAAPNGGQMRMAGPYHLELVTKDNEIVLYVADHSDKKISSEGGVGKASIQVGKGKPKSSIKLEPAGGNMLKGTGDFTVTPETIIITFIKLPDQEAQSARFTPLKPKAKAAKKPQDKKPAGNHSGHDHHQMHH
;
A
#
# COMPACT_ATOMS: atom_id res chain seq x y z
N MET A 1 37.83 41.38 -34.81
CA MET A 1 37.05 40.25 -35.36
C MET A 1 37.44 38.99 -34.60
N SER A 2 36.81 38.73 -33.45
CA SER A 2 37.05 37.54 -32.62
C SER A 2 35.97 36.50 -32.90
N LYS A 3 36.38 35.31 -33.33
CA LYS A 3 35.50 34.14 -33.49
C LYS A 3 35.29 33.53 -32.11
N SER A 4 34.08 33.59 -31.57
CA SER A 4 33.70 32.85 -30.36
C SER A 4 32.86 31.63 -30.75
N LEU A 5 33.46 30.45 -30.59
CA LEU A 5 32.83 29.16 -30.74
C LEU A 5 32.04 28.86 -29.46
N ALA A 6 30.71 28.95 -29.51
CA ALA A 6 29.85 28.60 -28.39
C ALA A 6 29.67 27.08 -28.34
N ILE A 7 30.29 26.42 -27.36
CA ILE A 7 30.04 25.01 -27.04
C ILE A 7 28.75 24.94 -26.24
N VAL A 8 27.70 24.39 -26.85
CA VAL A 8 26.43 24.09 -26.16
C VAL A 8 26.59 22.73 -25.48
N PHE A 9 26.74 22.74 -24.15
CA PHE A 9 26.59 21.54 -23.33
C PHE A 9 25.10 21.23 -23.19
N ILE A 10 24.61 20.22 -23.91
CA ILE A 10 23.28 19.66 -23.69
C ILE A 10 23.35 18.78 -22.44
N THR A 11 22.89 19.30 -21.31
CA THR A 11 22.69 18.51 -20.09
C THR A 11 21.48 17.61 -20.28
N ALA A 12 21.71 16.32 -20.50
CA ALA A 12 20.65 15.31 -20.51
C ALA A 12 20.14 15.09 -19.08
N THR A 13 18.96 15.62 -18.76
CA THR A 13 18.23 15.31 -17.53
C THR A 13 17.76 13.85 -17.57
N LEU A 14 18.44 12.99 -16.80
CA LEU A 14 17.99 11.62 -16.53
C LEU A 14 16.68 11.68 -15.73
N ALA A 15 15.56 11.32 -16.37
CA ALA A 15 14.31 11.06 -15.69
C ALA A 15 14.47 9.78 -14.85
N VAL A 16 14.72 9.94 -13.55
CA VAL A 16 14.73 8.82 -12.60
C VAL A 16 13.28 8.39 -12.38
N SER A 17 12.88 7.29 -13.02
CA SER A 17 11.63 6.59 -12.72
C SER A 17 11.74 5.97 -11.33
N LEU A 18 11.02 6.51 -10.34
CA LEU A 18 10.93 5.94 -9.00
C LEU A 18 10.02 4.69 -9.01
N PRO A 19 10.33 3.67 -8.20
CA PRO A 19 9.72 2.35 -8.34
C PRO A 19 8.25 2.34 -7.91
N ALA A 20 7.43 1.60 -8.66
CA ALA A 20 5.98 1.33 -8.46
C ALA A 20 5.63 0.54 -7.18
N ALA A 21 6.47 0.61 -6.16
CA ALA A 21 6.31 -0.11 -4.90
C ALA A 21 5.20 0.48 -4.00
N ALA A 22 4.78 1.73 -4.22
CA ALA A 22 3.75 2.37 -3.41
C ALA A 22 2.35 1.76 -3.58
N HIS A 23 2.14 0.90 -4.59
CA HIS A 23 0.83 0.30 -4.85
C HIS A 23 0.72 -1.17 -4.41
N THR A 24 1.74 -1.72 -3.77
CA THR A 24 1.68 -3.12 -3.31
C THR A 24 0.96 -3.24 -1.98
N GLU A 25 0.34 -4.40 -1.73
CA GLU A 25 -0.28 -4.66 -0.43
C GLU A 25 0.73 -4.57 0.71
N GLU A 26 1.98 -4.98 0.48
CA GLU A 26 3.06 -4.91 1.46
C GLU A 26 3.40 -3.47 1.84
N TYR A 27 3.35 -2.54 0.88
CA TYR A 27 3.53 -1.12 1.16
C TYR A 27 2.39 -0.59 2.04
N PHE A 28 1.13 -0.85 1.67
CA PHE A 28 -0.02 -0.44 2.49
C PHE A 28 -0.03 -1.09 3.87
N ASP A 29 0.45 -2.33 3.98
CA ASP A 29 0.63 -3.00 5.26
C ASP A 29 1.81 -2.42 6.07
N SER A 30 2.76 -1.70 5.45
CA SER A 30 3.88 -1.06 6.15
C SER A 30 3.56 0.30 6.78
N ILE A 31 2.48 0.95 6.34
CA ILE A 31 2.05 2.25 6.84
C ILE A 31 0.84 2.12 7.78
N ALA A 32 0.65 3.12 8.64
CA ALA A 32 -0.55 3.22 9.46
C ALA A 32 -1.70 3.79 8.63
N ALA A 33 -2.83 3.10 8.60
CA ALA A 33 -4.03 3.60 7.95
C ALA A 33 -4.69 4.71 8.80
N PRO A 34 -5.30 5.74 8.18
CA PRO A 34 -5.82 6.91 8.88
C PRO A 34 -6.83 6.64 10.00
N ASN A 35 -7.62 5.56 9.89
CA ASN A 35 -8.67 5.19 10.83
C ASN A 35 -8.35 3.88 11.59
N GLY A 36 -7.09 3.43 11.54
CA GLY A 36 -6.62 2.20 12.21
C GLY A 36 -7.04 0.90 11.54
N GLY A 37 -7.52 0.96 10.30
CA GLY A 37 -7.92 -0.20 9.51
C GLY A 37 -6.79 -0.81 8.67
N GLN A 38 -7.18 -1.61 7.68
CA GLN A 38 -6.30 -2.08 6.62
C GLN A 38 -6.62 -1.35 5.32
N MET A 39 -5.60 -0.81 4.66
CA MET A 39 -5.75 -0.10 3.38
C MET A 39 -5.45 -1.01 2.19
N ARG A 40 -6.21 -0.87 1.11
CA ARG A 40 -6.02 -1.58 -0.16
C ARG A 40 -6.38 -0.68 -1.35
N MET A 41 -5.71 -0.91 -2.47
CA MET A 41 -6.09 -0.35 -3.76
C MET A 41 -7.36 -1.03 -4.29
N ALA A 42 -8.26 -0.25 -4.89
CA ALA A 42 -9.39 -0.74 -5.66
C ALA A 42 -9.63 0.18 -6.87
N GLY A 43 -8.99 -0.15 -8.01
CA GLY A 43 -9.02 0.72 -9.18
C GLY A 43 -8.56 2.15 -8.84
N PRO A 44 -9.39 3.19 -9.05
CA PRO A 44 -9.07 4.59 -8.74
C PRO A 44 -9.11 4.94 -7.24
N TYR A 45 -9.36 3.99 -6.34
CA TYR A 45 -9.55 4.27 -4.92
C TYR A 45 -8.48 3.67 -4.03
N HIS A 46 -8.15 4.40 -2.97
CA HIS A 46 -7.62 3.85 -1.73
C HIS A 46 -8.80 3.56 -0.81
N LEU A 47 -8.99 2.29 -0.46
CA LEU A 47 -10.03 1.84 0.45
C LEU A 47 -9.41 1.46 1.77
N GLU A 48 -9.95 1.96 2.88
CA GLU A 48 -9.57 1.52 4.22
C GLU A 48 -10.74 0.78 4.87
N LEU A 49 -10.50 -0.47 5.26
CA LEU A 49 -11.45 -1.33 5.95
C LEU A 49 -11.18 -1.34 7.45
N VAL A 50 -12.17 -0.93 8.25
CA VAL A 50 -12.18 -1.07 9.70
C VAL A 50 -13.27 -2.09 10.08
N THR A 51 -12.92 -3.03 10.95
CA THR A 51 -13.87 -4.00 11.52
C THR A 51 -13.82 -3.94 13.04
N LYS A 52 -14.94 -3.64 13.69
CA LYS A 52 -15.04 -3.55 15.15
C LYS A 52 -16.47 -3.84 15.59
N ASP A 53 -16.65 -4.60 16.68
CA ASP A 53 -17.96 -4.84 17.32
C ASP A 53 -19.07 -5.20 16.33
N ASN A 54 -18.80 -6.15 15.42
CA ASN A 54 -19.77 -6.59 14.40
C ASN A 54 -20.19 -5.50 13.38
N GLU A 55 -19.46 -4.38 13.33
CA GLU A 55 -19.56 -3.32 12.33
C GLU A 55 -18.37 -3.39 11.35
N ILE A 56 -18.67 -3.14 10.08
CA ILE A 56 -17.70 -2.86 9.03
C ILE A 56 -17.86 -1.40 8.62
N VAL A 57 -16.74 -0.67 8.59
CA VAL A 57 -16.64 0.66 8.00
C VAL A 57 -15.64 0.60 6.85
N LEU A 58 -16.05 1.08 5.68
CA LEU A 58 -15.20 1.23 4.51
C LEU A 58 -15.05 2.72 4.21
N TYR A 59 -13.83 3.25 4.36
CA TYR A 59 -13.50 4.62 4.00
C TYR A 59 -12.99 4.67 2.57
N VAL A 60 -13.37 5.72 1.85
CA VAL A 60 -13.02 5.91 0.42
C VAL A 60 -12.16 7.16 0.23
N ALA A 61 -11.03 7.01 -0.45
CA ALA A 61 -10.16 8.11 -0.85
C ALA A 61 -9.67 7.90 -2.30
N ASP A 62 -9.19 8.97 -2.93
CA ASP A 62 -8.48 8.89 -4.20
C ASP A 62 -7.03 8.42 -4.00
N HIS A 63 -6.28 8.29 -5.10
CA HIS A 63 -4.87 7.88 -5.09
C HIS A 63 -3.93 8.86 -4.38
N SER A 64 -4.40 10.06 -4.07
CA SER A 64 -3.66 11.08 -3.30
C SER A 64 -4.14 11.17 -1.85
N ASP A 65 -4.83 10.13 -1.36
CA ASP A 65 -5.41 10.02 -0.02
C ASP A 65 -6.45 11.11 0.31
N LYS A 66 -6.98 11.80 -0.70
CA LYS A 66 -8.05 12.78 -0.49
C LYS A 66 -9.39 12.05 -0.43
N LYS A 67 -10.14 12.34 0.62
CA LYS A 67 -11.46 11.75 0.88
C LYS A 67 -12.41 12.00 -0.30
N ILE A 68 -13.07 10.93 -0.75
CA ILE A 68 -14.15 10.98 -1.75
C ILE A 68 -15.48 10.76 -1.04
N SER A 69 -16.49 11.58 -1.34
CA SER A 69 -17.82 11.38 -0.78
C SER A 69 -18.39 10.00 -1.14
N SER A 70 -18.94 9.28 -0.17
CA SER A 70 -19.64 8.01 -0.40
C SER A 70 -21.13 8.18 -0.68
N GLU A 71 -21.65 9.41 -0.64
CA GLU A 71 -23.07 9.71 -0.84
C GLU A 71 -23.61 9.18 -2.17
N GLY A 72 -24.82 8.61 -2.14
CA GLY A 72 -25.42 7.92 -3.29
C GLY A 72 -24.71 6.62 -3.74
N GLY A 73 -23.59 6.26 -3.10
CA GLY A 73 -22.88 5.02 -3.35
C GLY A 73 -23.50 3.82 -2.64
N VAL A 74 -23.08 2.63 -3.04
CA VAL A 74 -23.42 1.37 -2.39
C VAL A 74 -22.18 0.49 -2.26
N GLY A 75 -22.11 -0.26 -1.17
CA GLY A 75 -21.07 -1.27 -0.98
C GLY A 75 -21.62 -2.62 -0.53
N LYS A 76 -20.75 -3.62 -0.59
CA LYS A 76 -21.01 -4.96 -0.09
C LYS A 76 -19.70 -5.56 0.42
N ALA A 77 -19.70 -6.14 1.61
CA ALA A 77 -18.59 -6.90 2.16
C ALA A 77 -18.96 -8.38 2.23
N SER A 78 -18.25 -9.23 1.51
CA SER A 78 -18.41 -10.69 1.56
C SER A 78 -17.30 -11.30 2.41
N ILE A 79 -17.69 -12.06 3.43
CA ILE A 79 -16.78 -12.57 4.46
C ILE A 79 -16.51 -14.05 4.20
N GLN A 80 -15.23 -14.40 4.10
CA GLN A 80 -14.73 -15.74 3.86
C GLN A 80 -13.74 -16.14 4.95
N VAL A 81 -13.73 -17.41 5.35
CA VAL A 81 -12.72 -17.96 6.27
C VAL A 81 -11.88 -18.98 5.51
N GLY A 82 -10.55 -18.81 5.51
CA GLY A 82 -9.62 -19.71 4.83
C GLY A 82 -9.89 -19.82 3.32
N LYS A 83 -9.86 -21.03 2.77
CA LYS A 83 -10.15 -21.31 1.34
C LYS A 83 -11.62 -21.63 1.05
N GLY A 84 -12.52 -21.43 2.03
CA GLY A 84 -13.96 -21.71 1.87
C GLY A 84 -14.67 -20.70 0.96
N LYS A 85 -15.94 -20.96 0.64
CA LYS A 85 -16.82 -19.95 0.01
C LYS A 85 -17.18 -18.86 1.04
N PRO A 86 -17.56 -17.64 0.60
CA PRO A 86 -18.09 -16.63 1.50
C PRO A 86 -19.26 -17.19 2.33
N LYS A 87 -19.21 -17.00 3.65
CA LYS A 87 -20.21 -17.50 4.60
C LYS A 87 -21.34 -16.50 4.84
N SER A 88 -21.03 -15.22 4.69
CA SER A 88 -21.99 -14.13 4.88
C SER A 88 -21.64 -12.94 4.00
N SER A 89 -22.63 -12.08 3.78
CA SER A 89 -22.46 -10.83 3.05
C SER A 89 -23.20 -9.72 3.78
N ILE A 90 -22.53 -8.59 3.96
CA ILE A 90 -23.04 -7.39 4.64
C ILE A 90 -23.18 -6.30 3.59
N LYS A 91 -24.38 -5.71 3.51
CA LYS A 91 -24.60 -4.50 2.71
C LYS A 91 -23.94 -3.32 3.42
N LEU A 92 -23.22 -2.50 2.67
CA LEU A 92 -22.63 -1.27 3.18
C LEU A 92 -23.37 -0.08 2.57
N GLU A 93 -23.82 0.84 3.43
CA GLU A 93 -24.60 2.02 3.05
C GLU A 93 -23.86 3.30 3.44
N PRO A 94 -24.08 4.43 2.73
CA PRO A 94 -23.45 5.70 3.09
C PRO A 94 -23.75 6.09 4.53
N ALA A 95 -22.69 6.44 5.27
CA ALA A 95 -22.78 6.85 6.67
C ALA A 95 -22.26 8.28 6.88
N GLY A 96 -22.29 9.09 5.82
CA GLY A 96 -21.76 10.45 5.78
C GLY A 96 -20.27 10.52 5.46
N GLY A 97 -19.83 11.68 4.96
CA GLY A 97 -18.46 11.91 4.54
C GLY A 97 -18.01 10.91 3.47
N ASN A 98 -16.95 10.16 3.76
CA ASN A 98 -16.39 9.15 2.86
C ASN A 98 -16.60 7.71 3.34
N MET A 99 -17.61 7.47 4.18
CA MET A 99 -17.85 6.18 4.82
C MET A 99 -19.00 5.41 4.18
N LEU A 100 -18.79 4.12 3.95
CA LEU A 100 -19.84 3.13 3.81
C LEU A 100 -19.82 2.21 5.04
N LYS A 101 -20.96 1.99 5.69
CA LYS A 101 -21.06 1.17 6.90
C LYS A 101 -22.07 0.06 6.78
N GLY A 102 -21.84 -1.04 7.49
CA GLY A 102 -22.81 -2.09 7.67
C GLY A 102 -22.50 -2.95 8.89
N THR A 103 -23.55 -3.54 9.47
CA THR A 103 -23.46 -4.40 10.64
C THR A 103 -23.92 -5.81 10.29
N GLY A 104 -23.38 -6.82 10.96
CA GLY A 104 -23.81 -8.20 10.78
C GLY A 104 -23.24 -9.16 11.81
N ASP A 105 -23.73 -10.39 11.81
CA ASP A 105 -23.16 -11.42 12.67
C ASP A 105 -21.92 -12.04 12.02
N PHE A 106 -20.74 -11.62 12.48
CA PHE A 106 -19.47 -12.17 12.04
C PHE A 106 -18.39 -12.00 13.10
N THR A 107 -17.38 -12.86 13.02
CA THR A 107 -16.15 -12.74 13.81
C THR A 107 -14.97 -12.68 12.86
N VAL A 108 -14.08 -11.71 13.07
CA VAL A 108 -12.84 -11.61 12.29
C VAL A 108 -11.75 -12.38 13.00
N THR A 109 -11.09 -13.27 12.27
CA THR A 109 -9.94 -14.07 12.70
C THR A 109 -8.76 -13.82 11.77
N PRO A 110 -7.52 -14.25 12.12
CA PRO A 110 -6.36 -14.15 11.21
C PRO A 110 -6.53 -14.82 9.84
N GLU A 111 -7.47 -15.77 9.72
CA GLU A 111 -7.78 -16.46 8.46
C GLU A 111 -8.94 -15.81 7.69
N THR A 112 -9.53 -14.75 8.25
CA THR A 112 -10.66 -14.06 7.62
C THR A 112 -10.20 -13.23 6.44
N ILE A 113 -10.92 -13.40 5.34
CA ILE A 113 -10.81 -12.62 4.12
C ILE A 113 -12.11 -11.86 3.95
N ILE A 114 -12.02 -10.55 3.73
CA ILE A 114 -13.18 -9.72 3.41
C ILE A 114 -12.99 -9.19 2.00
N ILE A 115 -13.91 -9.51 1.10
CA ILE A 115 -13.93 -8.98 -0.25
C ILE A 115 -14.98 -7.89 -0.29
N THR A 116 -14.58 -6.66 -0.52
CA THR A 116 -15.51 -5.55 -0.66
C THR A 116 -15.76 -5.26 -2.13
N PHE A 117 -17.00 -4.88 -2.44
CA PHE A 117 -17.39 -4.23 -3.68
C PHE A 117 -17.93 -2.84 -3.34
N ILE A 118 -17.57 -1.85 -4.14
CA ILE A 118 -18.07 -0.48 -4.04
C ILE A 118 -18.50 0.01 -5.42
N LYS A 119 -19.63 0.69 -5.48
CA LYS A 119 -20.06 1.46 -6.65
C LYS A 119 -20.49 2.85 -6.18
N LEU A 120 -19.69 3.86 -6.53
CA LEU A 120 -20.07 5.26 -6.38
C LEU A 120 -20.94 5.72 -7.57
N PRO A 121 -21.70 6.82 -7.44
CA PRO A 121 -22.49 7.38 -8.53
C PRO A 121 -21.64 7.61 -9.77
N ASP A 122 -22.16 7.19 -10.94
CA ASP A 122 -21.51 7.35 -12.25
C ASP A 122 -20.11 6.73 -12.39
N GLN A 123 -19.70 5.89 -11.43
CA GLN A 123 -18.42 5.18 -11.46
C GLN A 123 -18.61 3.68 -11.71
N GLU A 124 -17.58 3.05 -12.30
CA GLU A 124 -17.50 1.59 -12.38
C GLU A 124 -17.36 0.97 -10.99
N ALA A 125 -17.94 -0.22 -10.82
CA ALA A 125 -17.82 -0.95 -9.57
C ALA A 125 -16.37 -1.45 -9.39
N GLN A 126 -15.82 -1.25 -8.20
CA GLN A 126 -14.46 -1.68 -7.84
C GLN A 126 -14.50 -2.70 -6.72
N SER A 127 -13.43 -3.48 -6.59
CA SER A 127 -13.30 -4.48 -5.53
C SER A 127 -11.91 -4.49 -4.91
N ALA A 128 -11.85 -4.87 -3.63
CA ALA A 128 -10.61 -5.09 -2.91
C ALA A 128 -10.74 -6.29 -1.98
N ARG A 129 -9.61 -6.96 -1.74
CA ARG A 129 -9.49 -8.10 -0.83
C ARG A 129 -8.68 -7.69 0.40
N PHE A 130 -9.26 -7.89 1.57
CA PHE A 130 -8.66 -7.58 2.86
C PHE A 130 -8.38 -8.85 3.64
N THR A 131 -7.32 -8.82 4.44
CA THR A 131 -6.94 -9.83 5.44
C THR A 131 -6.62 -9.11 6.76
N PRO A 132 -7.63 -8.53 7.43
CA PRO A 132 -7.46 -7.47 8.43
C PRO A 132 -6.68 -7.89 9.68
N LEU A 133 -6.69 -9.19 10.02
CA LEU A 133 -5.96 -9.73 11.17
C LEU A 133 -4.81 -10.68 10.77
N LYS A 134 -4.48 -10.76 9.48
CA LYS A 134 -3.34 -11.59 9.05
C LYS A 134 -2.06 -10.99 9.63
N PRO A 135 -1.21 -11.79 10.29
CA PRO A 135 0.07 -11.30 10.79
C PRO A 135 0.91 -10.75 9.65
N LYS A 136 1.35 -9.50 9.79
CA LYS A 136 2.30 -8.90 8.85
C LYS A 136 3.61 -9.69 8.94
N ALA A 137 4.12 -10.17 7.80
CA ALA A 137 5.42 -10.82 7.79
C ALA A 137 6.47 -9.84 8.31
N LYS A 138 7.34 -10.26 9.23
CA LYS A 138 8.45 -9.42 9.70
C LYS A 138 9.26 -9.03 8.46
N ALA A 139 9.34 -7.73 8.17
CA ALA A 139 10.16 -7.23 7.09
C ALA A 139 11.57 -7.84 7.22
N ALA A 140 11.98 -8.63 6.23
CA ALA A 140 13.36 -9.10 6.17
C ALA A 140 14.26 -7.87 6.22
N LYS A 141 15.18 -7.82 7.20
CA LYS A 141 16.20 -6.77 7.29
C LYS A 141 16.84 -6.63 5.91
N LYS A 142 16.75 -5.42 5.35
CA LYS A 142 17.46 -5.01 4.13
C LYS A 142 18.92 -5.48 4.27
N PRO A 143 19.53 -6.14 3.28
CA PRO A 143 20.96 -6.39 3.30
C PRO A 143 21.64 -5.03 3.42
N GLN A 144 22.31 -4.83 4.54
CA GLN A 144 23.15 -3.66 4.79
C GLN A 144 24.26 -3.71 3.74
N ASP A 145 24.39 -2.64 2.95
CA ASP A 145 25.36 -2.52 1.87
C ASP A 145 26.75 -2.95 2.39
N LYS A 146 27.24 -4.08 1.87
CA LYS A 146 28.63 -4.48 2.07
C LYS A 146 29.50 -3.47 1.33
N LYS A 147 30.01 -2.49 2.08
CA LYS A 147 31.17 -1.68 1.71
C LYS A 147 32.28 -2.64 1.20
N PRO A 148 32.84 -2.46 0.00
CA PRO A 148 33.96 -3.29 -0.43
C PRO A 148 35.14 -3.05 0.52
N ALA A 149 35.65 -4.14 1.08
CA ALA A 149 36.86 -4.14 1.88
C ALA A 149 38.04 -3.67 1.00
N GLY A 150 38.87 -2.79 1.56
CA GLY A 150 40.09 -2.35 0.92
C GLY A 150 41.04 -3.53 0.70
N ASN A 151 41.65 -3.55 -0.48
CA ASN A 151 42.77 -4.44 -0.77
C ASN A 151 43.95 -4.09 0.13
N HIS A 152 44.31 -5.01 1.02
CA HIS A 152 45.65 -5.09 1.58
C HIS A 152 46.57 -5.71 0.52
N SER A 153 47.52 -4.93 0.02
CA SER A 153 48.79 -5.46 -0.49
C SER A 153 49.87 -5.03 0.49
N GLY A 154 50.40 -6.00 1.23
CA GLY A 154 51.51 -5.81 2.14
C GLY A 154 52.81 -5.59 1.39
N HIS A 155 53.74 -4.88 2.02
CA HIS A 155 55.16 -5.07 1.79
C HIS A 155 55.89 -5.03 3.12
N ASP A 156 56.70 -6.07 3.30
CA ASP A 156 57.47 -6.46 4.46
C ASP A 156 58.34 -5.37 5.07
N HIS A 157 58.42 -5.40 6.40
CA HIS A 157 59.47 -4.76 7.16
C HIS A 157 60.61 -5.78 7.31
N HIS A 158 61.73 -5.59 6.61
CA HIS A 158 62.99 -6.20 7.00
C HIS A 158 64.06 -5.14 7.23
N GLN A 159 64.43 -5.06 8.51
CA GLN A 159 65.68 -4.58 9.10
C GLN A 159 66.90 -4.71 8.16
N MET A 160 67.80 -3.73 8.20
CA MET A 160 69.15 -3.87 8.77
C MET A 160 69.92 -2.54 8.72
N HIS A 161 70.83 -2.42 9.69
CA HIS A 161 71.74 -1.34 10.00
C HIS A 161 72.71 -0.97 8.85
N HIS A 162 72.97 0.32 8.63
CA HIS A 162 74.22 1.04 8.94
C HIS A 162 74.13 2.49 8.48
#